data_AF-A0A357IWF5-F1
#
_entry.id   AF-A0A357IWF5-F1
#
_cell.length_a   1.000
_cell.length_b   1.000
_cell.length_c   1.000
_cell.angle_alpha   90.00
_cell.angle_beta   90.00
_cell.angle_gamma   90.00
#
_symmetry.space_group_name_H-M   'P 1'
#
loop_
_entity.id
_entity.type
_entity.pdbx_description
1 polymer ?
#
loop_
_entity_poly.entity_id
_entity_poly.type
_entity_poly.pdbx_seq_one_letter_code
_entity_poly.pdbx_strand_id
1 'polypeptide(L)'
;MKHLIWIASLCLLIAGSYLCSLKNHTAEIAGFHPARNDSLAKTFAPGLRAGEYGIPERLLYRMSEASDGSIHIAYFFVWPYERNDSPGIMPWLSRTLYTDGLSLQGILFGPGDVEVIYLVLERNSGGPADGYRIKSMEFETAGDYDPRDFGVSHLPVQYTFPLESASDLRAAHGPNSDFLSFPGSRHLIFRVISWNHMFEWEPASRAGAEETVSLRPEYFSEEDWNHFGMFKPVESIVSRNRAHPEFAREAVPISIAPKPGVKK
;
A
#
# COMPACT_ATOMS: atom_id res chain seq x y z
N MET A 1 10.02 -42.90 27.10
CA MET A 1 8.65 -43.04 26.55
C MET A 1 7.75 -41.84 26.82
N LYS A 2 7.51 -41.40 28.07
CA LYS A 2 6.61 -40.26 28.36
C LYS A 2 6.96 -38.95 27.61
N HIS A 3 8.23 -38.56 27.56
CA HIS A 3 8.68 -37.37 26.82
C HIS A 3 8.46 -37.46 25.30
N LEU A 4 8.56 -38.66 24.72
CA LEU A 4 8.34 -38.86 23.28
C LEU A 4 6.86 -38.68 22.91
N ILE A 5 5.95 -39.10 23.80
CA ILE A 5 4.51 -38.91 23.64
C ILE A 5 4.16 -37.41 23.68
N TRP A 6 4.71 -36.67 24.66
CA TRP A 6 4.49 -35.21 24.76
C TRP A 6 5.01 -34.44 23.53
N ILE A 7 6.19 -34.79 23.03
CA ILE A 7 6.75 -34.18 21.82
C ILE A 7 5.86 -34.48 20.60
N ALA A 8 5.43 -35.73 20.43
CA ALA A 8 4.55 -36.10 19.31
C ALA A 8 3.21 -35.37 19.38
N SER A 9 2.60 -35.25 20.57
CA SER A 9 1.35 -34.51 20.76
C SER A 9 1.52 -33.01 20.46
N LEU A 10 2.62 -32.40 20.87
CA LEU A 10 2.92 -31.00 20.57
C LEU A 10 3.12 -30.78 19.07
N CYS A 11 3.89 -31.66 18.40
CA CYS A 11 4.07 -31.58 16.95
C CYS A 11 2.75 -31.74 16.19
N LEU A 12 1.87 -32.63 16.63
CA LEU A 12 0.54 -32.80 16.04
C LEU A 12 -0.35 -31.56 16.25
N LEU A 13 -0.28 -30.92 17.41
CA LEU A 13 -1.01 -29.68 17.67
C LEU A 13 -0.49 -28.53 16.80
N ILE A 14 0.83 -28.39 16.66
CA ILE A 14 1.44 -27.37 15.79
C ILE A 14 1.08 -27.63 14.33
N ALA A 15 1.21 -28.88 13.86
CA ALA A 15 0.85 -29.26 12.50
C ALA A 15 -0.65 -29.06 12.23
N GLY A 16 -1.52 -29.46 13.17
CA GLY A 16 -2.96 -29.23 13.08
C GLY A 16 -3.30 -27.75 13.02
N SER A 17 -2.69 -26.93 13.88
CA SER A 17 -2.89 -25.47 13.89
C SER A 17 -2.41 -24.82 12.58
N TYR A 18 -1.27 -25.26 12.06
CA TYR A 18 -0.76 -24.79 10.77
C TYR A 18 -1.72 -25.14 9.62
N LEU A 19 -2.16 -26.39 9.53
CA LEU A 19 -3.10 -26.84 8.49
C LEU A 19 -4.44 -26.12 8.57
N CYS A 20 -4.98 -25.91 9.77
CA CYS A 20 -6.22 -25.16 9.97
C CYS A 20 -6.08 -23.66 9.66
N SER A 21 -4.86 -23.12 9.60
CA SER A 21 -4.61 -21.72 9.28
C SER A 21 -4.53 -21.42 7.78
N LEU A 22 -4.52 -22.46 6.94
CA LEU A 22 -4.34 -22.30 5.50
C LEU A 22 -5.54 -21.58 4.87
N LYS A 23 -5.26 -20.48 4.17
CA LYS A 23 -6.25 -19.74 3.37
C LYS A 23 -5.82 -19.73 1.91
N ASN A 24 -6.74 -20.10 1.01
CA ASN A 24 -6.47 -20.09 -0.42
C ASN A 24 -6.98 -18.79 -1.05
N HIS A 25 -6.19 -18.24 -1.96
CA HIS A 25 -6.50 -17.03 -2.70
C HIS A 25 -6.33 -17.25 -4.20
N THR A 26 -7.17 -16.61 -5.00
CA THR A 26 -7.04 -16.61 -6.46
C THR A 26 -6.39 -15.30 -6.94
N ALA A 27 -5.51 -15.43 -7.93
CA ALA A 27 -4.95 -14.27 -8.62
C ALA A 27 -5.96 -13.65 -9.59
N GLU A 28 -6.80 -14.49 -10.22
CA GLU A 28 -7.85 -14.05 -11.14
C GLU A 28 -8.98 -13.35 -10.38
N ILE A 29 -9.22 -12.08 -10.72
CA ILE A 29 -10.29 -11.26 -10.16
C ILE A 29 -11.26 -10.88 -11.26
N ALA A 30 -12.49 -11.39 -11.16
CA ALA A 30 -13.54 -11.09 -12.13
C ALA A 30 -13.87 -9.60 -12.15
N GLY A 31 -14.06 -9.05 -13.35
CA GLY A 31 -14.51 -7.66 -13.55
C GLY A 31 -13.40 -6.61 -13.61
N PHE A 32 -12.13 -7.01 -13.50
CA PHE A 32 -10.98 -6.14 -13.68
C PHE A 32 -10.08 -6.64 -14.81
N HIS A 33 -9.52 -5.70 -15.57
CA HIS A 33 -8.53 -5.98 -16.60
C HIS A 33 -7.23 -5.23 -16.29
N PRO A 34 -6.09 -5.92 -16.11
CA PRO A 34 -4.84 -5.27 -15.79
C PRO A 34 -4.45 -4.29 -16.90
N ALA A 35 -4.06 -3.09 -16.50
CA ALA A 35 -3.73 -2.00 -17.39
C ALA A 35 -2.40 -1.35 -17.00
N ARG A 36 -1.75 -0.72 -17.97
CA ARG A 36 -0.52 0.04 -17.75
C ARG A 36 -0.60 1.37 -18.50
N ASN A 37 -0.62 2.46 -17.74
CA ASN A 37 -0.55 3.81 -18.28
C ASN A 37 0.35 4.69 -17.40
N ASP A 38 1.63 4.73 -17.74
CA ASP A 38 2.68 5.42 -16.98
C ASP A 38 2.42 6.94 -16.90
N SER A 39 1.80 7.54 -17.92
CA SER A 39 1.46 8.98 -17.94
C SER A 39 0.35 9.30 -16.95
N LEU A 40 -0.71 8.49 -16.92
CA LEU A 40 -1.82 8.66 -16.00
C LEU A 40 -1.38 8.40 -14.56
N ALA A 41 -0.59 7.35 -14.33
CA ALA A 41 -0.02 7.06 -13.02
C ALA A 41 0.88 8.21 -12.52
N LYS A 42 1.73 8.78 -13.39
CA LYS A 42 2.52 9.97 -13.03
C LYS A 42 1.64 11.17 -12.70
N THR A 43 0.53 11.34 -13.42
CA THR A 43 -0.37 12.48 -13.21
C THR A 43 -1.03 12.41 -11.85
N PHE A 44 -1.47 11.23 -11.40
CA PHE A 44 -2.16 11.04 -10.12
C PHE A 44 -1.25 10.49 -9.01
N ALA A 45 0.07 10.61 -9.15
CA ALA A 45 1.02 10.11 -8.16
C ALA A 45 0.87 10.88 -6.83
N PRO A 46 0.71 10.18 -5.69
CA PRO A 46 0.67 10.82 -4.39
C PRO A 46 2.05 11.37 -4.00
N GLY A 47 2.06 12.54 -3.36
CA GLY A 47 3.23 13.10 -2.68
C GLY A 47 3.21 12.79 -1.20
N LEU A 48 4.39 12.72 -0.58
CA LEU A 48 4.55 12.44 0.85
C LEU A 48 5.19 13.61 1.61
N ARG A 49 4.74 13.83 2.84
CA ARG A 49 5.48 14.52 3.89
C ARG A 49 5.93 13.48 4.89
N ALA A 50 7.18 13.05 4.75
CA ALA A 50 7.66 11.87 5.45
C ALA A 50 8.43 12.20 6.75
N GLY A 51 8.84 13.46 6.91
CA GLY A 51 9.52 13.97 8.09
C GLY A 51 10.66 13.14 8.61
N GLU A 52 10.64 12.85 9.92
CA GLU A 52 11.71 12.12 10.60
C GLU A 52 11.82 10.64 10.18
N TYR A 53 10.78 10.11 9.54
CA TYR A 53 10.69 8.71 9.15
C TYR A 53 11.53 8.37 7.90
N GLY A 54 12.11 9.38 7.23
CA GLY A 54 12.91 9.20 6.01
C GLY A 54 12.04 9.21 4.76
N ILE A 55 12.60 8.89 3.60
CA ILE A 55 11.88 8.90 2.31
C ILE A 55 11.80 7.46 1.79
N PRO A 56 10.67 7.02 1.18
CA PRO A 56 10.60 5.71 0.54
C PRO A 56 11.62 5.62 -0.61
N GLU A 57 12.15 4.43 -0.83
CA GLU A 57 13.11 4.17 -1.91
C GLU A 57 12.43 4.23 -3.28
N ARG A 58 11.19 3.74 -3.37
CA ARG A 58 10.44 3.62 -4.63
C ARG A 58 8.97 3.93 -4.42
N LEU A 59 8.34 4.42 -5.49
CA LEU A 59 6.90 4.47 -5.65
C LEU A 59 6.54 3.56 -6.82
N LEU A 60 5.92 2.42 -6.52
CA LEU A 60 5.46 1.48 -7.53
C LEU A 60 3.96 1.67 -7.77
N TYR A 61 3.44 1.26 -8.91
CA TYR A 61 2.00 1.22 -9.11
C TYR A 61 1.52 -0.01 -9.89
N ARG A 62 0.29 -0.44 -9.57
CA ARG A 62 -0.51 -1.30 -10.43
C ARG A 62 -1.82 -0.63 -10.76
N MET A 63 -2.36 -0.98 -11.92
CA MET A 63 -3.54 -0.36 -12.46
C MET A 63 -4.41 -1.42 -13.14
N SER A 64 -5.72 -1.27 -13.01
CA SER A 64 -6.70 -2.09 -13.72
C SER A 64 -7.87 -1.23 -14.16
N GLU A 65 -8.47 -1.58 -15.30
CA GLU A 65 -9.74 -1.02 -15.76
C GLU A 65 -10.88 -1.93 -15.31
N ALA A 66 -11.89 -1.35 -14.66
CA ALA A 66 -13.09 -2.06 -14.28
C ALA A 66 -14.09 -2.13 -15.46
N SER A 67 -15.08 -3.01 -15.35
CA SER A 67 -16.12 -3.19 -16.38
C SER A 67 -16.98 -1.95 -16.66
N ASP A 68 -17.06 -1.02 -15.72
CA ASP A 68 -17.75 0.28 -15.87
C ASP A 68 -16.87 1.36 -16.55
N GLY A 69 -15.63 1.00 -16.92
CA GLY A 69 -14.65 1.90 -17.54
C GLY A 69 -13.92 2.82 -16.55
N SER A 70 -14.11 2.65 -15.24
CA SER A 70 -13.29 3.32 -14.24
C SER A 70 -11.89 2.70 -14.15
N ILE A 71 -10.92 3.55 -13.81
CA ILE A 71 -9.52 3.14 -13.68
C ILE A 71 -9.18 3.06 -12.19
N HIS A 72 -8.73 1.90 -11.76
CA HIS A 72 -8.27 1.65 -10.41
C HIS A 72 -6.74 1.69 -10.40
N ILE A 73 -6.15 2.51 -9.53
CA ILE A 73 -4.69 2.61 -9.38
C ILE A 73 -4.32 2.38 -7.92
N ALA A 74 -3.43 1.43 -7.66
CA ALA A 74 -2.79 1.24 -6.38
C ALA A 74 -1.34 1.74 -6.48
N TYR A 75 -0.97 2.67 -5.61
CA TYR A 75 0.39 3.18 -5.45
C TYR A 75 1.03 2.56 -4.21
N PHE A 76 2.23 2.01 -4.37
CA PHE A 76 2.95 1.27 -3.35
C PHE A 76 4.24 2.01 -3.02
N PHE A 77 4.32 2.58 -1.82
CA PHE A 77 5.54 3.15 -1.28
C PHE A 77 6.40 2.04 -0.68
N VAL A 78 7.63 1.91 -1.18
CA VAL A 78 8.57 0.89 -0.72
C VAL A 78 9.60 1.54 0.18
N TRP A 79 9.66 1.06 1.42
CA TRP A 79 10.66 1.41 2.42
C TRP A 79 11.64 0.25 2.60
N PRO A 80 12.89 0.52 3.02
CA PRO A 80 13.85 -0.55 3.26
C PRO A 80 13.47 -1.43 4.47
N TYR A 81 12.80 -0.84 5.46
CA TYR A 81 12.31 -1.49 6.68
C TYR A 81 11.33 -0.55 7.42
N GLU A 82 10.54 -1.12 8.32
CA GLU A 82 9.69 -0.36 9.26
C GLU A 82 10.56 0.28 10.35
N ARG A 83 10.31 1.55 10.69
CA ARG A 83 11.19 2.33 11.58
C ARG A 83 10.47 2.81 12.84
N ASN A 84 10.70 2.14 13.96
CA ASN A 84 10.32 2.61 15.29
C ASN A 84 11.55 3.05 16.10
N ASP A 85 11.83 4.35 16.16
CA ASP A 85 12.99 4.90 16.89
C ASP A 85 12.71 5.18 18.37
N SER A 86 11.50 4.89 18.85
CA SER A 86 11.11 5.24 20.20
C SER A 86 11.93 4.50 21.26
N PRO A 87 12.22 5.16 22.40
CA PRO A 87 12.83 4.50 23.54
C PRO A 87 11.81 3.59 24.24
N GLY A 88 12.29 2.49 24.83
CA GLY A 88 11.47 1.59 25.64
C GLY A 88 11.75 0.12 25.37
N ILE A 89 11.25 -0.75 26.25
CA ILE A 89 11.40 -2.20 26.14
C ILE A 89 10.57 -2.75 24.97
N MET A 90 9.34 -2.26 24.78
CA MET A 90 8.46 -2.72 23.68
C MET A 90 9.00 -2.32 22.30
N PRO A 91 9.41 -1.05 22.05
CA PRO A 91 10.06 -0.68 20.79
C PRO A 91 11.37 -1.44 20.55
N TRP A 92 12.18 -1.65 21.59
CA TRP A 92 13.41 -2.45 21.47
C TRP A 92 13.11 -3.90 21.08
N LEU A 93 12.08 -4.52 21.67
CA LEU A 93 11.65 -5.87 21.35
C LEU A 93 11.11 -5.95 19.92
N SER A 94 10.30 -4.98 19.50
CA SER A 94 9.80 -4.88 18.12
C SER A 94 10.97 -4.80 17.13
N ARG A 95 11.93 -3.88 17.33
CA ARG A 95 13.13 -3.80 16.48
C ARG A 95 13.92 -5.10 16.43
N THR A 96 14.16 -5.71 17.58
CA THR A 96 15.01 -6.90 17.67
C THR A 96 14.35 -8.15 17.07
N LEU A 97 13.05 -8.35 17.27
CA LEU A 97 12.33 -9.54 16.79
C LEU A 97 11.76 -9.36 15.38
N TYR A 98 11.26 -8.17 15.07
CA TYR A 98 10.42 -7.94 13.90
C TYR A 98 11.20 -7.36 12.72
N THR A 99 11.94 -6.27 12.91
CA THR A 99 12.55 -5.51 11.81
C THR A 99 14.05 -5.76 11.59
N ASP A 100 14.84 -6.08 12.63
CA ASP A 100 16.31 -6.15 12.55
C ASP A 100 16.88 -7.55 12.85
N GLY A 101 16.77 -8.05 14.09
CA GLY A 101 17.58 -9.18 14.60
C GLY A 101 17.10 -10.61 14.26
N LEU A 102 15.78 -10.85 14.19
CA LEU A 102 15.19 -12.12 13.75
C LEU A 102 14.43 -11.99 12.41
N SER A 103 14.33 -10.76 11.88
CA SER A 103 13.63 -10.31 10.66
C SER A 103 12.37 -11.14 10.35
N LEU A 104 11.47 -11.27 11.33
CA LEU A 104 10.19 -11.95 11.13
C LEU A 104 9.36 -11.28 10.04
N GLN A 105 9.47 -9.96 9.88
CA GLN A 105 8.84 -9.23 8.79
C GLN A 105 9.25 -9.79 7.42
N GLY A 106 10.55 -9.97 7.20
CA GLY A 106 11.10 -10.54 5.97
C GLY A 106 10.60 -11.95 5.67
N ILE A 107 10.46 -12.79 6.71
CA ILE A 107 9.97 -14.16 6.59
C ILE A 107 8.45 -14.19 6.30
N LEU A 108 7.68 -13.39 7.03
CA LEU A 108 6.21 -13.38 6.94
C LEU A 108 5.71 -12.72 5.66
N PHE A 109 6.32 -11.59 5.29
CA PHE A 109 5.81 -10.68 4.27
C PHE A 109 6.76 -10.50 3.08
N GLY A 110 8.04 -10.82 3.19
CA GLY A 110 9.05 -10.54 2.18
C GLY A 110 9.89 -9.30 2.51
N PRO A 111 10.87 -8.93 1.67
CA PRO A 111 11.79 -7.82 1.92
C PRO A 111 11.06 -6.46 1.96
N GLY A 112 11.69 -5.50 2.63
CA GLY A 112 11.20 -4.13 2.72
C GLY A 112 9.91 -3.98 3.50
N ASP A 113 9.41 -2.75 3.51
CA ASP A 113 8.07 -2.43 3.95
C ASP A 113 7.29 -1.72 2.82
N VAL A 114 6.01 -2.06 2.62
CA VAL A 114 5.30 -1.75 1.36
C VAL A 114 3.89 -1.26 1.62
N GLU A 115 3.70 0.04 1.45
CA GLU A 115 2.47 0.73 1.83
C GLU A 115 1.64 1.23 0.69
N VAL A 116 0.32 1.08 0.80
CA VAL A 116 -0.58 1.29 -0.33
C VAL A 116 -1.50 2.49 -0.15
N ILE A 117 -1.59 3.30 -1.20
CA ILE A 117 -2.65 4.29 -1.43
C ILE A 117 -3.39 3.91 -2.70
N TYR A 118 -4.71 3.77 -2.61
CA TYR A 118 -5.58 3.36 -3.71
C TYR A 118 -6.45 4.53 -4.18
N LEU A 119 -6.53 4.73 -5.50
CA LEU A 119 -7.40 5.68 -6.15
C LEU A 119 -8.34 4.97 -7.14
N VAL A 120 -9.59 5.43 -7.20
CA VAL A 120 -10.51 5.18 -8.33
C VAL A 120 -10.64 6.46 -9.13
N LEU A 121 -10.41 6.34 -10.43
CA LEU A 121 -10.58 7.42 -11.39
C LEU A 121 -11.78 7.12 -12.29
N GLU A 122 -12.58 8.13 -12.56
CA GLU A 122 -13.65 8.05 -13.55
C GLU A 122 -13.38 9.00 -14.72
N ARG A 123 -13.90 8.63 -15.90
CA ARG A 123 -13.80 9.49 -17.08
C ARG A 123 -14.56 10.80 -16.86
N ASN A 124 -13.92 11.90 -17.21
CA ASN A 124 -14.47 13.24 -17.20
C ASN A 124 -13.96 14.00 -18.43
N SER A 125 -14.82 14.16 -19.44
CA SER A 125 -14.51 14.79 -20.73
C SER A 125 -14.13 16.29 -20.66
N GLY A 126 -14.00 16.86 -19.47
CA GLY A 126 -13.47 18.22 -19.24
C GLY A 126 -12.55 18.33 -18.00
N GLY A 127 -12.00 17.21 -17.52
CA GLY A 127 -11.13 17.18 -16.34
C GLY A 127 -9.70 17.69 -16.59
N PRO A 128 -8.97 18.11 -15.54
CA PRO A 128 -7.63 18.71 -15.67
C PRO A 128 -6.50 17.72 -16.02
N ALA A 129 -6.78 16.41 -16.10
CA ALA A 129 -5.77 15.34 -16.24
C ALA A 129 -6.26 14.28 -17.23
N ASP A 130 -5.87 14.37 -18.50
CA ASP A 130 -6.13 13.37 -19.56
C ASP A 130 -7.59 12.87 -19.68
N GLY A 131 -8.55 13.69 -19.25
CA GLY A 131 -9.97 13.32 -19.25
C GLY A 131 -10.40 12.42 -18.10
N TYR A 132 -9.71 12.44 -16.96
CA TYR A 132 -10.06 11.71 -15.74
C TYR A 132 -10.19 12.62 -14.51
N ARG A 133 -10.95 12.18 -13.51
CA ARG A 133 -11.02 12.77 -12.17
C ARG A 133 -11.08 11.69 -11.10
N ILE A 134 -10.69 12.04 -9.87
CA ILE A 134 -10.72 11.12 -8.73
C ILE A 134 -12.16 10.95 -8.26
N LYS A 135 -12.65 9.71 -8.28
CA LYS A 135 -13.95 9.28 -7.75
C LYS A 135 -13.86 8.89 -6.29
N SER A 136 -12.79 8.18 -5.90
CA SER A 136 -12.53 7.84 -4.51
C SER A 136 -11.04 7.64 -4.25
N MET A 137 -10.66 7.68 -2.97
CA MET A 137 -9.36 7.25 -2.49
C MET A 137 -9.48 6.46 -1.20
N GLU A 138 -8.54 5.54 -1.00
CA GLU A 138 -8.44 4.69 0.18
C GLU A 138 -6.98 4.56 0.61
N PHE A 139 -6.76 4.52 1.92
CA PHE A 139 -5.44 4.34 2.54
C PHE A 139 -5.64 3.89 3.99
N GLU A 140 -4.56 3.49 4.66
CA GLU A 140 -4.59 3.16 6.09
C GLU A 140 -4.01 4.30 6.93
N THR A 141 -4.69 4.61 8.04
CA THR A 141 -4.22 5.51 9.10
C THR A 141 -3.96 4.72 10.38
N ALA A 142 -3.18 5.30 11.29
CA ALA A 142 -3.06 4.78 12.63
C ALA A 142 -4.31 5.11 13.46
N GLY A 143 -4.73 4.17 14.31
CA GLY A 143 -5.75 4.39 15.35
C GLY A 143 -5.20 5.17 16.55
N ASP A 144 -5.39 4.65 17.75
CA ASP A 144 -4.82 5.22 18.99
C ASP A 144 -3.30 4.97 19.04
N TYR A 145 -2.55 5.69 18.21
CA TYR A 145 -1.12 5.50 18.05
C TYR A 145 -0.33 5.97 19.28
N ASP A 146 0.30 5.03 19.97
CA ASP A 146 1.42 5.31 20.90
C ASP A 146 2.73 4.79 20.27
N PRO A 147 3.70 5.67 19.96
CA PRO A 147 4.97 5.24 19.38
C PRO A 147 5.80 4.34 20.30
N ARG A 148 5.42 4.18 21.58
CA ARG A 148 6.03 3.29 22.57
C ARG A 148 5.42 1.89 22.62
N ASP A 149 4.33 1.65 21.89
CA ASP A 149 3.72 0.33 21.82
C ASP A 149 4.53 -0.63 20.96
N PHE A 150 4.17 -1.92 21.04
CA PHE A 150 4.82 -2.97 20.26
C PHE A 150 4.40 -2.97 18.78
N GLY A 151 3.16 -2.55 18.51
CA GLY A 151 2.57 -2.52 17.17
C GLY A 151 1.63 -1.33 16.99
N VAL A 152 1.20 -1.08 15.76
CA VAL A 152 0.22 -0.04 15.41
C VAL A 152 -1.07 -0.69 14.95
N SER A 153 -2.21 -0.11 15.34
CA SER A 153 -3.52 -0.52 14.83
C SER A 153 -3.82 0.17 13.50
N HIS A 154 -4.02 -0.62 12.45
CA HIS A 154 -4.39 -0.16 11.11
C HIS A 154 -5.89 0.15 11.05
N LEU A 155 -6.25 1.35 10.62
CA LEU A 155 -7.63 1.75 10.36
C LEU A 155 -7.80 2.16 8.89
N PRO A 156 -8.71 1.53 8.13
CA PRO A 156 -8.96 1.93 6.75
C PRO A 156 -9.68 3.28 6.72
N VAL A 157 -9.22 4.16 5.83
CA VAL A 157 -9.86 5.44 5.51
C VAL A 157 -10.29 5.40 4.06
N GLN A 158 -11.54 5.80 3.80
CA GLN A 158 -12.09 5.92 2.45
C GLN A 158 -12.76 7.28 2.29
N TYR A 159 -12.47 7.94 1.18
CA TYR A 159 -13.18 9.14 0.74
C TYR A 159 -13.78 8.92 -0.63
N THR A 160 -15.04 9.32 -0.81
CA THR A 160 -15.74 9.34 -2.09
C THR A 160 -16.02 10.80 -2.47
N PHE A 161 -15.81 11.13 -3.73
CA PHE A 161 -15.90 12.49 -4.25
C PHE A 161 -17.11 12.65 -5.20
N PRO A 162 -17.80 13.82 -5.17
CA PRO A 162 -17.53 14.96 -4.30
C PRO A 162 -17.87 14.65 -2.83
N LEU A 163 -17.13 15.25 -1.90
CA LEU A 163 -17.33 15.00 -0.47
C LEU A 163 -18.69 15.55 -0.02
N GLU A 164 -19.60 14.66 0.38
CA GLU A 164 -20.98 15.02 0.77
C GLU A 164 -21.03 15.96 1.98
N SER A 165 -20.06 15.86 2.90
CA SER A 165 -19.94 16.71 4.10
C SER A 165 -18.94 17.86 3.93
N ALA A 166 -18.88 18.47 2.74
CA ALA A 166 -18.02 19.63 2.49
C ALA A 166 -18.20 20.78 3.50
N SER A 167 -19.29 20.83 4.28
CA SER A 167 -19.48 21.77 5.39
C SER A 167 -18.44 21.60 6.52
N ASP A 168 -18.12 20.38 6.92
CA ASP A 168 -17.22 20.10 8.06
C ASP A 168 -15.76 20.29 7.65
N LEU A 169 -15.42 19.94 6.41
CA LEU A 169 -14.09 20.15 5.85
C LEU A 169 -13.85 21.60 5.40
N ARG A 170 -14.87 22.36 4.98
CA ARG A 170 -14.73 23.81 4.73
C ARG A 170 -14.35 24.58 5.99
N ALA A 171 -14.87 24.18 7.15
CA ALA A 171 -14.48 24.76 8.43
C ALA A 171 -13.00 24.50 8.77
N ALA A 172 -12.48 23.30 8.42
CA ALA A 172 -11.09 22.91 8.67
C ALA A 172 -10.08 23.45 7.63
N HIS A 173 -10.51 23.67 6.38
CA HIS A 173 -9.61 24.00 5.27
C HIS A 173 -9.85 25.39 4.62
N GLY A 174 -10.83 26.16 5.11
CA GLY A 174 -11.07 27.53 4.68
C GLY A 174 -11.92 27.66 3.40
N PRO A 175 -12.21 28.91 2.98
CA PRO A 175 -13.22 29.22 1.95
C PRO A 175 -12.82 28.86 0.50
N ASN A 176 -11.54 28.58 0.23
CA ASN A 176 -11.06 28.15 -1.10
C ASN A 176 -10.99 26.62 -1.18
N SER A 177 -12.15 25.96 -1.12
CA SER A 177 -12.26 24.51 -0.96
C SER A 177 -12.61 23.75 -2.25
N ASP A 178 -12.21 24.26 -3.42
CA ASP A 178 -12.55 23.67 -4.72
C ASP A 178 -12.06 22.22 -4.87
N PHE A 179 -11.02 21.84 -4.13
CA PHE A 179 -10.50 20.46 -4.07
C PHE A 179 -11.45 19.48 -3.36
N LEU A 180 -12.38 19.95 -2.51
CA LEU A 180 -13.35 19.10 -1.82
C LEU A 180 -14.39 18.51 -2.79
N SER A 181 -14.55 19.13 -3.96
CA SER A 181 -15.39 18.58 -5.02
C SER A 181 -14.63 17.51 -5.81
N PHE A 182 -13.42 17.80 -6.29
CA PHE A 182 -12.56 16.81 -6.95
C PHE A 182 -11.08 17.17 -6.74
N PRO A 183 -10.32 16.38 -5.96
CA PRO A 183 -8.90 16.63 -5.82
C PRO A 183 -8.18 16.37 -7.15
N GLY A 184 -7.52 17.41 -7.67
CA GLY A 184 -6.44 17.23 -8.64
C GLY A 184 -5.17 16.67 -7.98
N SER A 185 -4.22 16.23 -8.78
CA SER A 185 -2.96 15.61 -8.34
C SER A 185 -2.18 16.38 -7.29
N ARG A 186 -2.11 17.71 -7.41
CA ARG A 186 -1.46 18.60 -6.43
C ARG A 186 -2.06 18.56 -5.02
N HIS A 187 -3.23 17.94 -4.84
CA HIS A 187 -3.91 17.79 -3.55
C HIS A 187 -3.78 16.36 -2.98
N LEU A 188 -3.09 15.45 -3.67
CA LEU A 188 -2.80 14.10 -3.19
C LEU A 188 -1.52 14.10 -2.34
N ILE A 189 -1.54 14.87 -1.25
CA ILE A 189 -0.42 14.95 -0.32
C ILE A 189 -0.78 14.19 0.95
N PHE A 190 0.10 13.28 1.36
CA PHE A 190 -0.09 12.45 2.54
C PHE A 190 1.05 12.67 3.52
N ARG A 191 0.71 12.89 4.79
CA ARG A 191 1.68 12.92 5.89
C ARG A 191 1.89 11.51 6.40
N VAL A 192 3.15 11.15 6.63
CA VAL A 192 3.51 9.89 7.27
C VAL A 192 3.41 10.07 8.78
N ILE A 193 2.61 9.24 9.47
CA ILE A 193 2.22 9.50 10.86
C ILE A 193 2.64 8.43 11.88
N SER A 194 3.08 7.25 11.43
CA SER A 194 3.52 6.19 12.35
C SER A 194 4.53 5.27 11.71
N TRP A 195 5.72 5.22 12.32
CA TRP A 195 6.82 4.28 12.00
C TRP A 195 7.20 4.11 10.53
N ASN A 196 6.91 5.09 9.67
CA ASN A 196 6.98 5.08 8.20
C ASN A 196 5.86 4.35 7.42
N HIS A 197 4.91 3.75 8.13
CA HIS A 197 3.90 2.83 7.60
C HIS A 197 2.47 3.44 7.53
N MET A 198 2.18 4.47 8.34
CA MET A 198 0.91 5.26 8.47
C MET A 198 0.73 6.45 7.53
N PHE A 199 -0.46 6.69 6.95
CA PHE A 199 -0.78 7.93 6.25
C PHE A 199 -1.95 8.73 6.85
N GLU A 200 -1.85 10.04 6.71
CA GLU A 200 -2.95 10.99 6.89
C GLU A 200 -3.02 11.91 5.66
N TRP A 201 -4.21 12.11 5.10
CA TRP A 201 -4.38 12.95 3.92
C TRP A 201 -4.43 14.45 4.27
N GLU A 202 -3.58 15.25 3.63
CA GLU A 202 -3.48 16.70 3.82
C GLU A 202 -3.73 17.45 2.49
N PRO A 203 -4.99 17.77 2.16
CA PRO A 203 -5.34 18.31 0.83
C PRO A 203 -4.77 19.69 0.49
N ALA A 204 -4.20 20.40 1.46
CA ALA A 204 -3.67 21.75 1.28
C ALA A 204 -2.19 21.83 1.70
N SER A 205 -1.38 22.51 0.90
CA SER A 205 -0.08 22.98 1.34
C SER A 205 -0.29 24.05 2.42
N ARG A 206 -0.22 23.66 3.70
CA ARG A 206 -0.07 24.65 4.76
C ARG A 206 1.29 25.33 4.54
N ALA A 207 1.29 26.66 4.44
CA ALA A 207 2.55 27.42 4.34
C ALA A 207 3.40 27.15 5.59
N GLY A 208 4.65 26.70 5.40
CA GLY A 208 5.54 26.27 6.47
C GLY A 208 5.50 24.76 6.77
N ALA A 209 4.71 23.98 6.04
CA ALA A 209 4.71 22.52 6.15
C ALA A 209 5.98 21.92 5.52
N GLU A 210 6.44 20.86 6.16
CA GLU A 210 7.52 19.97 5.75
C GLU A 210 7.58 19.73 4.23
N GLU A 211 8.81 19.60 3.70
CA GLU A 211 9.05 19.42 2.27
C GLU A 211 8.27 18.22 1.74
N THR A 212 7.43 18.47 0.74
CA THR A 212 6.71 17.41 0.05
C THR A 212 7.66 16.71 -0.90
N VAL A 213 7.86 15.41 -0.68
CA VAL A 213 8.62 14.54 -1.57
C VAL A 213 7.67 13.93 -2.60
N SER A 214 8.04 14.04 -3.87
CA SER A 214 7.35 13.40 -4.97
C SER A 214 8.27 12.40 -5.64
N LEU A 215 7.95 11.12 -5.50
CA LEU A 215 8.65 10.04 -6.21
C LEU A 215 8.01 9.85 -7.59
N ARG A 216 8.82 9.45 -8.56
CA ARG A 216 8.30 9.07 -9.89
C ARG A 216 7.70 7.68 -9.78
N PRO A 217 6.43 7.45 -10.13
CA PRO A 217 5.87 6.12 -10.10
C PRO A 217 6.48 5.24 -11.18
N GLU A 218 6.82 4.01 -10.81
CA GLU A 218 7.30 2.93 -11.67
C GLU A 218 6.27 1.81 -11.72
N TYR A 219 6.15 1.12 -12.87
CA TYR A 219 5.22 0.01 -12.96
C TYR A 219 5.67 -1.14 -12.05
N PHE A 220 4.78 -1.60 -11.16
CA PHE A 220 5.04 -2.69 -10.24
C PHE A 220 4.98 -4.02 -11.00
N SER A 221 6.13 -4.41 -11.54
CA SER A 221 6.27 -5.58 -12.38
C SER A 221 5.89 -6.89 -11.65
N GLU A 222 5.71 -7.96 -12.40
CA GLU A 222 5.55 -9.29 -11.82
C GLU A 222 6.79 -9.72 -11.02
N GLU A 223 7.98 -9.36 -11.50
CA GLU A 223 9.26 -9.63 -10.83
C GLU A 223 9.34 -8.93 -9.47
N ASP A 224 9.07 -7.62 -9.45
CA ASP A 224 9.02 -6.84 -8.20
C ASP A 224 7.94 -7.42 -7.27
N TRP A 225 6.75 -7.75 -7.78
CA TRP A 225 5.64 -8.25 -6.95
C TRP A 225 5.96 -9.56 -6.25
N ASN A 226 6.65 -10.45 -6.97
CA ASN A 226 7.18 -11.69 -6.43
C ASN A 226 8.33 -11.42 -5.44
N HIS A 227 9.22 -10.49 -5.75
CA HIS A 227 10.33 -10.09 -4.89
C HIS A 227 9.83 -9.60 -3.53
N PHE A 228 8.86 -8.69 -3.50
CA PHE A 228 8.27 -8.14 -2.28
C PHE A 228 7.25 -9.07 -1.61
N GLY A 229 7.00 -10.27 -2.18
CA GLY A 229 6.13 -11.28 -1.57
C GLY A 229 4.68 -10.84 -1.40
N MET A 230 4.20 -9.95 -2.28
CA MET A 230 2.90 -9.27 -2.17
C MET A 230 1.73 -10.24 -2.13
N PHE A 231 1.78 -11.29 -2.96
CA PHE A 231 0.72 -12.29 -3.09
C PHE A 231 1.28 -13.71 -2.97
N LYS A 232 0.53 -14.52 -2.24
CA LYS A 232 0.78 -15.91 -1.91
C LYS A 232 -0.55 -16.64 -2.10
N PRO A 233 -0.63 -17.59 -3.05
CA PRO A 233 -1.87 -18.33 -3.31
C PRO A 233 -2.39 -19.09 -2.10
N VAL A 234 -1.49 -19.44 -1.17
CA VAL A 234 -1.82 -20.08 0.10
C VAL A 234 -1.14 -19.30 1.22
N GLU A 235 -1.93 -18.74 2.12
CA GLU A 235 -1.44 -18.10 3.35
C GLU A 235 -1.41 -19.09 4.51
N SER A 236 -0.57 -18.82 5.49
CA SER A 236 -0.52 -19.50 6.78
C SER A 236 -0.15 -18.52 7.89
N ILE A 237 -0.06 -18.99 9.13
CA ILE A 237 0.45 -18.17 10.25
C ILE A 237 1.89 -17.65 10.05
N VAL A 238 2.69 -18.30 9.21
CA VAL A 238 4.11 -17.93 8.95
C VAL A 238 4.33 -17.33 7.56
N SER A 239 3.27 -17.11 6.79
CA SER A 239 3.38 -16.64 5.41
C SER A 239 2.08 -15.97 5.00
N ARG A 240 2.08 -14.64 4.89
CA ARG A 240 0.85 -13.84 4.66
C ARG A 240 1.02 -12.90 3.48
N ASN A 241 -0.06 -12.60 2.79
CA ASN A 241 -0.09 -11.55 1.80
C ASN A 241 0.16 -10.20 2.46
N ARG A 242 0.79 -9.30 1.71
CA ARG A 242 0.85 -7.88 2.09
C ARG A 242 -0.48 -7.22 1.77
N ALA A 243 -0.75 -6.07 2.40
CA ALA A 243 -1.91 -5.28 2.06
C ALA A 243 -1.86 -4.85 0.59
N HIS A 244 -2.86 -5.24 -0.18
CA HIS A 244 -3.05 -4.81 -1.56
C HIS A 244 -4.51 -5.00 -1.97
N PRO A 245 -5.05 -4.14 -2.85
CA PRO A 245 -6.39 -4.36 -3.39
C PRO A 245 -6.36 -5.50 -4.42
N GLU A 246 -7.47 -6.23 -4.53
CA GLU A 246 -7.50 -7.45 -5.35
C GLU A 246 -7.24 -7.18 -6.83
N PHE A 247 -7.75 -6.06 -7.38
CA PHE A 247 -7.54 -5.68 -8.78
C PHE A 247 -6.06 -5.53 -9.16
N ALA A 248 -5.17 -5.35 -8.16
CA ALA A 248 -3.74 -5.22 -8.36
C ALA A 248 -3.02 -6.57 -8.40
N ARG A 249 -3.67 -7.73 -8.25
CA ARG A 249 -2.98 -9.03 -8.21
C ARG A 249 -2.34 -9.42 -9.54
N GLU A 250 -2.93 -9.01 -10.66
CA GLU A 250 -2.40 -9.27 -12.00
C GLU A 250 -1.51 -8.12 -12.49
N ALA A 251 -0.51 -8.47 -13.31
CA ALA A 251 0.34 -7.52 -14.03
C ALA A 251 0.05 -7.57 -15.52
N VAL A 252 0.30 -6.44 -16.19
CA VAL A 252 0.41 -6.38 -17.65
C VAL A 252 1.70 -7.11 -18.03
N PRO A 253 1.63 -8.17 -18.85
CA PRO A 253 2.81 -8.88 -19.30
C PRO A 253 3.76 -7.92 -20.02
N ILE A 254 5.05 -7.94 -19.65
CA ILE A 254 6.05 -7.25 -20.44
C ILE A 254 6.09 -7.93 -21.80
N SER A 255 5.76 -7.20 -22.87
CA SER A 255 6.02 -7.64 -24.23
C SER A 255 7.53 -7.85 -24.36
N ILE A 256 7.99 -9.10 -24.21
CA ILE A 256 9.36 -9.45 -24.53
C ILE A 256 9.43 -9.38 -26.06
N ALA A 257 9.96 -8.27 -26.58
CA ALA A 257 10.29 -8.19 -27.99
C ALA A 257 11.12 -9.45 -28.34
N PRO A 258 10.78 -10.18 -29.42
CA PRO A 258 11.56 -11.36 -29.80
C PRO A 258 13.02 -10.92 -29.96
N LYS A 259 13.94 -11.65 -29.30
CA LYS A 259 15.37 -11.39 -29.41
C LYS A 259 15.72 -11.28 -30.91
N PRO A 260 16.28 -10.16 -31.38
CA PRO A 260 16.71 -10.07 -32.77
C PRO A 260 17.85 -11.07 -32.96
N GLY A 261 17.61 -12.16 -33.67
CA GLY A 261 18.71 -13.05 -34.08
C GLY A 261 18.46 -14.55 -34.18
N VAL A 262 17.28 -15.10 -33.85
CA VAL A 262 17.03 -16.52 -34.13
C VAL A 262 16.36 -16.65 -35.51
N LYS A 263 17.19 -16.69 -36.55
CA LYS A 263 16.76 -17.25 -37.84
C LYS A 263 16.59 -18.76 -37.66
N LYS A 264 15.43 -19.28 -38.06
CA LYS A 264 15.19 -20.72 -38.23
C LYS A 264 16.16 -21.32 -39.24
#